data_AF-A0A5S9M7Z4-F1
#
_entry.id   AF-A0A5S9M7Z4-F1
#
_cell.length_a   1.000
_cell.length_b   1.000
_cell.length_c   1.000
_cell.angle_alpha   90.00
_cell.angle_beta   90.00
_cell.angle_gamma   90.00
#
_symmetry.space_group_name_H-M   'P 1'
#
loop_
_entity.id
_entity.type
_entity.pdbx_description
1 polymer ?
#
loop_
_entity_poly.entity_id
_entity_poly.type
_entity_poly.pdbx_seq_one_letter_code
_entity_poly.pdbx_strand_id
1 'polypeptide(L)' 'MKLGDMLKNAEPLEHAATCEFVTETETIAVPLSQAMESIAHFSQNGKPMTEEGPIHVYFADQSNLTQPIKGVKELIIT' A
#
# COMPACT_ATOMS: atom_id res chain seq x y z
N MET A 1 3.03 -3.76 -8.47
CA MET A 1 1.87 -4.68 -8.45
C MET A 1 0.66 -3.90 -7.98
N LYS A 2 -0.52 -4.09 -8.59
CA LYS A 2 -1.76 -3.48 -8.10
C LYS A 2 -2.17 -4.14 -6.78
N LEU A 3 -2.48 -3.34 -5.75
CA LEU A 3 -2.86 -3.84 -4.42
C LEU A 3 -4.26 -4.45 -4.39
N GLY A 4 -5.17 -4.00 -5.28
CA GLY A 4 -6.57 -4.42 -5.27
C GLY A 4 -6.80 -5.93 -5.28
N ASP A 5 -6.00 -6.71 -6.01
CA ASP A 5 -6.18 -8.17 -6.02
C ASP A 5 -5.80 -8.80 -4.68
N MET A 6 -4.75 -8.29 -4.02
CA MET A 6 -4.33 -8.73 -2.70
C MET A 6 -5.36 -8.34 -1.63
N LEU A 7 -5.87 -7.10 -1.68
CA LEU A 7 -6.87 -6.63 -0.74
C LEU A 7 -8.22 -7.34 -0.91
N LYS A 8 -8.61 -7.74 -2.13
CA LYS A 8 -9.80 -8.58 -2.37
C LYS A 8 -9.63 -9.98 -1.79
N ASN A 9 -8.44 -10.57 -1.90
CA ASN A 9 -8.15 -11.88 -1.33
C ASN A 9 -8.17 -11.89 0.21
N ALA A 10 -8.06 -10.72 0.84
CA ALA A 10 -8.21 -10.58 2.30
C ALA A 10 -9.68 -10.63 2.75
N GLU A 11 -10.64 -10.73 1.82
CA GLU A 11 -12.08 -10.75 2.07
C GLU A 11 -12.54 -9.69 3.08
N PRO A 12 -12.36 -8.38 2.77
CA PRO A 12 -12.75 -7.30 3.69
C PRO A 12 -14.22 -7.39 4.08
N LEU A 13 -14.53 -6.98 5.31
CA LEU A 13 -15.90 -6.83 5.77
C LEU A 13 -16.65 -5.85 4.84
N GLU A 14 -17.94 -6.09 4.61
CA GLU A 14 -18.75 -5.26 3.69
C GLU A 14 -18.79 -3.77 4.06
N HIS A 15 -18.59 -3.46 5.35
CA HIS A 15 -18.57 -2.10 5.86
C HIS A 15 -17.16 -1.48 5.97
N ALA A 16 -16.12 -2.22 5.59
CA ALA A 16 -14.76 -1.69 5.60
C ALA A 16 -14.63 -0.56 4.58
N ALA A 17 -14.13 0.57 5.04
CA ALA A 17 -14.03 1.81 4.27
C ALA A 17 -12.61 2.36 4.23
N THR A 18 -11.70 1.84 5.06
CA THR A 18 -10.35 2.34 5.26
C THR A 18 -9.31 1.23 5.13
N CYS A 19 -8.14 1.61 4.64
CA CYS A 19 -6.95 0.79 4.63
C CYS A 19 -5.81 1.60 5.24
N GLU A 20 -5.11 1.01 6.20
CA GLU A 20 -3.98 1.62 6.89
C GLU A 20 -2.68 0.98 6.40
N PHE A 21 -1.77 1.83 5.91
CA PHE A 21 -0.40 1.45 5.58
C PHE A 21 0.48 1.63 6.81
N VAL A 22 0.87 0.52 7.45
CA VAL A 22 1.72 0.54 8.64
C VAL A 22 3.17 0.49 8.22
N THR A 23 3.92 1.50 8.62
CA THR A 23 5.38 1.61 8.43
C THR A 23 6.10 1.42 9.76
N GLU A 24 7.42 1.57 9.78
CA GLU A 24 8.18 1.55 11.05
C GLU A 24 7.92 2.78 11.93
N THR A 25 7.61 3.91 11.32
CA THR A 25 7.56 5.21 12.01
C THR A 25 6.14 5.76 12.15
N GLU A 26 5.23 5.36 11.28
CA GLU A 26 3.88 5.90 11.21
C GLU A 26 2.88 4.93 10.54
N THR A 27 1.60 5.22 10.76
CA THR A 27 0.48 4.56 10.10
C THR A 27 -0.28 5.59 9.30
N ILE A 28 -0.48 5.34 8.00
CA ILE A 28 -1.22 6.22 7.10
C ILE A 28 -2.53 5.56 6.68
N ALA A 29 -3.65 6.14 7.13
CA ALA A 29 -4.98 5.70 6.72
C ALA A 29 -5.41 6.38 5.42
N VAL A 30 -5.92 5.58 4.48
CA VAL A 30 -6.55 6.07 3.24
C VAL A 30 -7.91 5.39 3.02
N PRO A 31 -8.78 5.94 2.17
CA PRO A 31 -9.97 5.23 1.73
C PRO A 31 -9.61 3.87 1.11
N LEU A 32 -10.34 2.81 1.46
CA LEU A 32 -10.13 1.46 0.93
C LEU A 32 -10.18 1.46 -0.60
N SER A 33 -11.06 2.27 -1.19
CA SER A 33 -11.15 2.47 -2.66
C SER A 33 -9.85 3.01 -3.28
N GLN A 34 -9.14 3.90 -2.59
CA GLN A 34 -7.84 4.41 -3.02
C GLN A 34 -6.74 3.35 -2.87
N ALA A 35 -6.75 2.60 -1.76
CA ALA A 35 -5.81 1.49 -1.55
C ALA A 35 -5.98 0.38 -2.61
N MET A 36 -7.22 0.09 -3.04
CA MET A 36 -7.52 -0.89 -4.10
C MET A 36 -6.86 -0.55 -5.44
N GLU A 37 -6.72 0.74 -5.75
CA GLU A 37 -6.08 1.22 -6.98
C GLU A 37 -4.57 1.44 -6.83
N SER A 38 -4.06 1.41 -5.60
CA SER A 38 -2.65 1.70 -5.30
C SER A 38 -1.70 0.62 -5.81
N ILE A 39 -0.45 1.01 -6.00
CA ILE A 39 0.63 0.16 -6.52
C ILE A 39 1.62 -0.13 -5.39
N ALA A 40 1.79 -1.41 -5.07
CA ALA A 40 2.90 -1.91 -4.26
C ALA A 40 4.14 -2.07 -5.15
N HIS A 41 5.18 -1.31 -4.85
CA HIS A 41 6.49 -1.36 -5.47
C HIS A 41 7.47 -2.01 -4.49
N PHE A 42 7.83 -3.27 -4.76
CA PHE A 42 8.69 -4.08 -3.89
C PHE A 42 9.96 -4.61 -4.60
N SER A 43 10.12 -4.28 -5.89
CA SER A 43 11.27 -4.70 -6.69
C SER A 43 11.63 -3.67 -7.74
N GLN A 44 12.93 -3.37 -7.87
CA GLN A 44 13.48 -2.52 -8.91
C GLN A 44 14.38 -3.37 -9.82
N ASN A 45 14.13 -3.36 -11.14
CA ASN A 45 14.91 -4.13 -12.12
C ASN A 45 15.04 -5.63 -11.77
N GLY A 46 13.95 -6.24 -11.28
CA GLY A 46 13.90 -7.65 -10.90
C GLY A 46 14.62 -8.00 -9.60
N LYS A 47 15.17 -7.01 -8.88
CA LYS A 47 15.77 -7.20 -7.56
C LYS A 47 14.81 -6.72 -6.47
N PRO A 48 14.66 -7.45 -5.36
CA PRO A 48 13.93 -6.97 -4.19
C PRO A 48 14.45 -5.60 -3.74
N MET A 49 13.56 -4.73 -3.31
CA MET A 49 13.94 -3.47 -2.68
C MET A 49 14.43 -3.74 -1.26
N THR A 50 15.66 -3.30 -0.96
CA THR A 50 16.30 -3.47 0.35
C THR A 50 16.48 -2.15 1.10
N GLU A 51 16.47 -1.02 0.39
CA GLU A 51 16.56 0.31 0.98
C GLU A 51 15.16 0.81 1.35
N GLU A 52 15.01 1.37 2.56
CA GLU A 52 13.77 1.99 3.06
C GLU A 52 12.56 1.05 3.25
N GLY A 53 12.80 -0.27 3.27
CA GLY A 53 11.83 -1.30 3.65
C GLY A 53 11.21 -2.04 2.46
N PRO A 54 10.41 -3.09 2.73
CA PRO A 54 10.10 -4.10 1.71
C PRO A 54 9.13 -3.63 0.63
N ILE A 55 8.29 -2.63 0.92
CA ILE A 55 7.24 -2.16 0.01
C ILE A 55 7.15 -0.63 0.07
N HIS A 56 7.18 0.02 -1.10
CA HIS A 56 6.76 1.40 -1.29
C HIS A 56 5.37 1.42 -1.95
N VAL A 57 4.47 2.28 -1.47
CA VAL A 57 3.11 2.41 -2.01
C VAL A 57 2.95 3.73 -2.77
N TYR A 58 2.47 3.60 -4.01
CA TYR A 58 2.13 4.71 -4.89
C TYR A 58 0.63 4.73 -5.17
N PHE A 59 0.02 5.91 -5.20
CA PHE A 59 -1.38 6.10 -5.55
C PHE A 59 -1.56 6.16 -7.06
N ALA A 60 -2.68 5.63 -7.55
CA ALA A 60 -3.00 5.59 -8.98
C ALA A 60 -3.15 6.99 -9.60
N ASP A 61 -3.58 7.96 -8.79
CA ASP A 61 -3.70 9.37 -9.19
C ASP A 61 -2.35 10.12 -9.21
N GLN A 62 -1.26 9.45 -8.85
CA GLN A 62 0.11 9.98 -8.80
C GLN A 62 0.29 11.13 -7.80
N SER A 63 -0.67 11.37 -6.89
CA SER A 63 -0.59 12.45 -5.91
C SER A 63 0.60 12.32 -4.95
N ASN A 64 1.11 11.09 -4.75
CA ASN A 64 2.26 10.80 -3.91
C ASN A 64 3.51 10.34 -4.70
N LEU A 65 3.60 10.63 -6.00
CA LEU A 65 4.70 10.15 -6.86
C LEU A 65 6.09 10.59 -6.36
N THR A 66 6.21 11.81 -5.83
CA THR A 66 7.46 12.37 -5.30
C THR A 66 7.71 11.98 -3.84
N GLN A 67 6.67 11.57 -3.11
CA GLN A 67 6.71 11.23 -1.69
C GLN A 67 5.86 9.97 -1.46
N PRO A 68 6.32 8.80 -1.94
CA PRO A 68 5.59 7.55 -1.73
C PRO A 68 5.57 7.19 -0.25
N ILE A 69 4.60 6.36 0.14
CA ILE A 69 4.61 5.75 1.47
C ILE A 69 5.67 4.65 1.44
N LYS A 70 6.75 4.83 2.21
CA LYS A 70 7.89 3.91 2.21
C LYS A 70 7.84 2.93 3.37
N GLY A 71 8.49 1.79 3.19
CA GLY A 71 8.68 0.81 4.27
C GLY A 71 7.38 0.25 4.85
N VAL A 72 6.36 0.04 4.03
CA VAL A 72 5.10 -0.59 4.46
C VAL A 72 5.37 -2.05 4.81
N LYS A 73 4.99 -2.45 6.03
CA LYS A 73 5.18 -3.79 6.58
C LYS A 73 3.86 -4.53 6.80
N GLU A 74 2.77 -3.79 7.01
CA GLU A 74 1.45 -4.34 7.30
C GLU A 74 0.35 -3.46 6.67
N LEU A 75 -0.75 -4.10 6.29
CA LEU A 75 -1.98 -3.47 5.83
C LEU A 75 -3.10 -3.85 6.80
N ILE A 76 -3.81 -2.85 7.34
CA ILE A 76 -4.98 -3.09 8.20
C ILE A 76 -6.22 -2.55 7.49
N ILE A 77 -7.27 -3.36 7.38
CA ILE A 77 -8.50 -3.01 6.69
C ILE A 77 -9.61 -2.86 7.75
N THR A 78 -10.27 -1.71 7.77
CA THR A 78 -11.27 -1.32 8.78
C THR A 78 -12.49 -0.68 8.16
#